data_AF-A0A1G5TWZ4-F1
#
_entry.id   AF-A0A1G5TWZ4-F1
#
_cell.length_a   1.000
_cell.length_b   1.000
_cell.length_c   1.000
_cell.angle_alpha   90.00
_cell.angle_beta   90.00
_cell.angle_gamma   90.00
#
_symmetry.space_group_name_H-M   'P 1'
#
loop_
_entity.id
_entity.type
_entity.pdbx_description
1 polymer ?
#
loop_
_entity_poly.entity_id
_entity_poly.type
_entity_poly.pdbx_seq_one_letter_code
_entity_poly.pdbx_strand_id
1 'polypeptide(L)'
;MYLIAGSVVKIISSVVILLISIISTNLQAASYCGELDNAYDYRDNTQRSFLATVEKHHFTPNVESLRHGNSGSLGGELSYTLMIFPNHHRALAAFGKLSLRDKTLKPAGSKYSVECFFERAIRYKPNDGIVRMVYGNYLLKAGQIDKATEQFQIAVDLDPENPTINYNLGLLYMKKKDYEQANIYAKKAYELGFPLPGLKNQLMEAGKWND
;
A
#
# COMPACT_ATOMS: atom_id res chain seq x y z
N MET A 1 -67.13 7.26 58.08
CA MET A 1 -68.45 6.68 57.75
C MET A 1 -68.33 6.12 56.33
N TYR A 2 -68.53 4.80 56.14
CA TYR A 2 -68.58 4.00 54.88
C TYR A 2 -67.28 3.93 54.03
N LEU A 3 -66.60 2.77 53.82
CA LEU A 3 -66.91 1.58 52.96
C LEU A 3 -67.42 2.03 51.57
N ILE A 4 -66.94 1.58 50.40
CA ILE A 4 -66.97 0.20 49.84
C ILE A 4 -65.98 0.09 48.65
N ALA A 5 -65.61 -1.15 48.34
CA ALA A 5 -64.67 -1.65 47.33
C ALA A 5 -65.15 -1.63 45.85
N GLY A 6 -64.20 -1.94 44.94
CA GLY A 6 -64.41 -2.43 43.57
C GLY A 6 -64.01 -1.41 42.50
N SER A 7 -63.02 -1.63 41.64
CA SER A 7 -63.02 -2.73 40.67
C SER A 7 -61.61 -3.01 40.14
N VAL A 8 -61.33 -4.30 40.00
CA VAL A 8 -60.13 -4.86 39.38
C VAL A 8 -60.21 -4.62 37.86
N VAL A 9 -59.26 -3.86 37.32
CA VAL A 9 -58.95 -3.91 35.88
C VAL A 9 -57.44 -4.14 35.76
N LYS A 10 -57.06 -5.42 35.62
CA LYS A 10 -55.75 -5.81 35.08
C LYS A 10 -55.79 -5.53 33.58
N ILE A 11 -55.07 -4.52 33.11
CA ILE A 11 -54.69 -4.44 31.69
C ILE A 11 -53.17 -4.46 31.61
N ILE A 12 -52.74 -5.43 30.83
CA ILE A 12 -51.41 -5.95 30.56
C ILE A 12 -50.46 -4.82 30.13
N SER A 13 -49.30 -4.77 30.79
CA SER A 13 -48.17 -3.92 30.41
C SER A 13 -47.57 -4.42 29.09
N SER A 14 -48.01 -3.86 27.97
CA SER A 14 -47.37 -4.07 26.67
C SER A 14 -46.17 -3.13 26.53
N VAL A 15 -45.03 -3.55 27.09
CA VAL A 15 -43.73 -2.96 26.74
C VAL A 15 -43.40 -3.42 25.33
N VAL A 16 -43.60 -2.56 24.34
CA VAL A 16 -43.05 -2.76 23.00
C VAL A 16 -41.56 -2.46 23.09
N ILE A 17 -40.76 -3.49 23.34
CA ILE A 17 -39.30 -3.40 23.19
C ILE A 17 -39.03 -3.43 21.69
N LEU A 18 -38.91 -2.25 21.09
CA LEU A 18 -38.42 -2.08 19.74
C LEU A 18 -36.92 -2.45 19.74
N LEU A 19 -36.63 -3.72 19.44
CA LEU A 19 -35.26 -4.17 19.16
C LEU A 19 -34.82 -3.53 17.84
N ILE A 20 -34.22 -2.35 17.93
CA ILE A 20 -33.45 -1.77 16.82
C ILE A 20 -32.18 -2.61 16.72
N SER A 21 -32.22 -3.61 15.85
CA SER A 21 -31.03 -4.31 15.39
C SER A 21 -30.15 -3.26 14.71
N ILE A 22 -29.12 -2.77 15.42
CA ILE A 22 -28.08 -1.95 14.81
C ILE A 22 -27.30 -2.90 13.91
N ILE A 23 -27.74 -3.01 12.65
CA ILE A 23 -26.87 -3.45 11.58
C ILE A 23 -25.83 -2.34 11.49
N SER A 24 -24.71 -2.51 12.17
CA SER A 24 -23.51 -1.71 11.95
C SER A 24 -23.02 -2.06 10.55
N THR A 25 -23.66 -1.49 9.53
CA THR A 25 -23.08 -1.40 8.21
C THR A 25 -21.83 -0.57 8.39
N ASN A 26 -20.67 -1.22 8.38
CA ASN A 26 -19.41 -0.56 8.10
C ASN A 26 -19.50 -0.02 6.66
N LEU A 27 -20.23 1.08 6.48
CA LEU A 27 -20.23 1.88 5.26
C LEU A 27 -18.96 2.76 5.30
N GLN A 28 -17.80 2.11 5.35
CA GLN A 28 -16.63 2.72 4.76
C GLN A 28 -16.90 2.62 3.26
N ALA A 29 -17.50 3.65 2.66
CA ALA A 29 -17.63 3.73 1.22
C ALA A 29 -16.22 3.51 0.65
N ALA A 30 -15.98 2.32 0.08
CA ALA A 30 -14.69 1.99 -0.48
C ALA A 30 -14.32 3.10 -1.46
N SER A 31 -13.11 3.62 -1.35
CA SER A 31 -12.57 4.57 -2.31
C SER A 31 -12.64 3.86 -3.67
N TYR A 32 -13.62 4.23 -4.51
CA TYR A 32 -13.88 3.48 -5.73
C TYR A 32 -12.79 3.83 -6.75
N CYS A 33 -11.69 3.09 -6.72
CA CYS A 33 -10.56 3.24 -7.64
C CYS A 33 -10.80 2.57 -9.00
N GLY A 34 -12.07 2.46 -9.40
CA GLY A 34 -12.52 1.83 -10.63
C GLY A 34 -12.33 0.32 -10.69
N GLU A 35 -12.82 -0.26 -11.79
CA GLU A 35 -12.70 -1.68 -12.11
C GLU A 35 -11.31 -2.06 -12.64
N LEU A 36 -10.99 -3.35 -12.53
CA LEU A 36 -9.73 -3.96 -12.98
C LEU A 36 -9.89 -4.71 -14.32
N ASP A 37 -10.90 -4.33 -15.10
CA ASP A 37 -11.18 -4.93 -16.40
C ASP A 37 -9.96 -4.83 -17.33
N ASN A 38 -9.62 -5.94 -17.99
CA ASN A 38 -8.50 -6.05 -18.94
C ASN A 38 -7.13 -5.68 -18.33
N ALA A 39 -6.95 -5.90 -17.02
CA ALA A 39 -5.65 -5.77 -16.37
C ALA A 39 -4.76 -7.01 -16.59
N TYR A 40 -3.47 -6.75 -16.73
CA TYR A 40 -2.42 -7.71 -17.04
C TYR A 40 -1.42 -7.81 -15.88
N ASP A 41 -0.81 -8.98 -15.70
CA ASP A 41 0.13 -9.22 -14.61
C ASP A 41 1.53 -8.85 -15.07
N TYR A 42 2.14 -7.85 -14.43
CA TYR A 42 3.48 -7.39 -14.75
C TYR A 42 4.54 -8.50 -14.69
N ARG A 43 4.31 -9.55 -13.89
CA ARG A 43 5.23 -10.68 -13.74
C ARG A 43 4.86 -11.89 -14.58
N ASP A 44 3.80 -11.82 -15.36
CA ASP A 44 3.45 -12.90 -16.28
C ASP A 44 4.38 -12.88 -17.50
N ASN A 45 5.22 -13.91 -17.60
CA ASN A 45 6.19 -14.06 -18.68
C ASN A 45 5.54 -14.29 -20.06
N THR A 46 4.28 -14.75 -20.11
CA THR A 46 3.58 -14.97 -21.38
C THR A 46 3.25 -13.65 -22.09
N GLN A 47 3.25 -12.52 -21.36
CA GLN A 47 2.83 -11.21 -21.84
C GLN A 47 4.01 -10.28 -22.14
N ARG A 48 5.25 -10.80 -22.14
CA ARG A 48 6.48 -10.01 -22.30
C ARG A 48 6.49 -9.09 -23.52
N SER A 49 5.97 -9.55 -24.66
CA SER A 49 5.91 -8.73 -25.89
C SER A 49 4.98 -7.53 -25.73
N PHE A 50 3.81 -7.75 -25.12
CA PHE A 50 2.85 -6.70 -24.85
C PHE A 50 3.37 -5.73 -23.79
N LEU A 51 3.95 -6.24 -22.70
CA LEU A 51 4.63 -5.44 -21.68
C LEU A 51 5.73 -4.57 -22.29
N ALA A 52 6.61 -5.14 -23.12
CA ALA A 52 7.68 -4.40 -23.77
C ALA A 52 7.14 -3.29 -24.68
N THR A 53 6.01 -3.52 -25.35
CA THR A 53 5.33 -2.51 -26.16
C THR A 53 4.83 -1.36 -25.28
N VAL A 54 4.14 -1.67 -24.18
CA VAL A 54 3.65 -0.64 -23.25
C VAL A 54 4.80 0.15 -22.63
N GLU A 55 5.85 -0.51 -22.13
CA GLU A 55 7.00 0.18 -21.53
C GLU A 55 7.76 1.04 -22.54
N LYS A 56 7.92 0.58 -23.78
CA LYS A 56 8.56 1.35 -24.86
C LYS A 56 7.85 2.67 -25.13
N HIS A 57 6.53 2.73 -24.97
CA HIS A 57 5.75 3.93 -25.26
C HIS A 57 5.41 4.77 -24.03
N HIS A 58 5.20 4.14 -22.87
CA HIS A 58 4.62 4.80 -21.69
C HIS A 58 5.45 4.65 -20.40
N PHE A 59 6.48 3.80 -20.38
CA PHE A 59 7.36 3.64 -19.23
C PHE A 59 8.85 3.61 -19.65
N THR A 60 9.24 4.62 -20.43
CA THR A 60 10.61 4.79 -20.90
C THR A 60 11.56 5.14 -19.74
N PRO A 61 12.89 5.04 -19.92
CA PRO A 61 13.84 5.47 -18.89
C PRO A 61 13.66 6.93 -18.44
N ASN A 62 13.19 7.82 -19.32
CA ASN A 62 12.88 9.21 -18.97
C ASN A 62 11.62 9.33 -18.09
N VAL A 63 10.62 8.48 -18.33
CA VAL A 63 9.43 8.39 -17.48
C VAL A 63 9.79 7.80 -16.12
N GLU A 64 10.53 6.70 -16.08
CA GLU A 64 10.94 6.05 -14.82
C GLU A 64 11.82 6.96 -13.96
N SER A 65 12.74 7.71 -14.58
CA SER A 65 13.58 8.69 -13.89
C SER A 65 12.92 10.06 -13.69
N LEU A 66 11.65 10.21 -14.05
CA LEU A 66 10.83 11.41 -13.87
C LEU A 66 11.39 12.67 -14.56
N ARG A 67 12.10 12.53 -15.68
CA ARG A 67 12.66 13.66 -16.45
C ARG A 67 11.59 14.35 -17.28
N HIS A 68 10.93 13.61 -18.15
CA HIS A 68 9.79 14.06 -18.96
C HIS A 68 8.99 12.85 -19.45
N GLY A 69 7.73 13.07 -19.83
CA GLY A 69 6.92 12.04 -20.49
C GLY A 69 7.35 11.80 -21.94
N ASN A 70 6.86 10.73 -22.55
CA ASN A 70 7.22 10.38 -23.92
C ASN A 70 6.34 11.12 -24.94
N SER A 71 5.03 11.11 -24.70
CA SER A 71 4.02 11.77 -25.53
C SER A 71 3.02 12.60 -24.71
N GLY A 72 3.05 12.50 -23.38
CA GLY A 72 2.20 13.29 -22.48
C GLY A 72 2.89 13.68 -21.17
N SER A 73 2.10 14.04 -20.17
CA SER A 73 2.59 14.30 -18.81
C SER A 73 3.11 13.01 -18.15
N LEU A 74 4.10 13.11 -17.27
CA LEU A 74 4.59 11.97 -16.47
C LEU A 74 3.45 11.23 -15.74
N GLY A 75 2.49 11.98 -15.18
CA GLY A 75 1.35 11.38 -14.48
C GLY A 75 0.42 10.59 -15.39
N GLY A 76 0.16 11.09 -16.61
CA GLY A 76 -0.60 10.38 -17.63
C GLY A 76 0.07 9.10 -18.13
N GLU A 77 1.38 9.14 -18.39
CA GLU A 77 2.16 7.97 -18.87
C GLU A 77 2.20 6.85 -17.82
N LEU A 78 2.49 7.22 -16.56
CA LEU A 78 2.46 6.28 -15.43
C LEU A 78 1.04 5.75 -15.18
N SER A 79 0.04 6.62 -15.26
CA SER A 79 -1.37 6.22 -15.15
C SER A 79 -1.76 5.22 -16.23
N TYR A 80 -1.34 5.41 -17.48
CA TYR A 80 -1.61 4.46 -18.57
C TYR A 80 -0.99 3.09 -18.27
N THR A 81 0.31 3.09 -17.91
CA THR A 81 1.04 1.87 -17.56
C THR A 81 0.35 1.12 -16.41
N LEU A 82 -0.07 1.82 -15.36
CA LEU A 82 -0.71 1.23 -14.18
C LEU A 82 -2.19 0.85 -14.38
N MET A 83 -2.84 1.39 -15.40
CA MET A 83 -4.16 0.91 -15.82
C MET A 83 -4.07 -0.45 -16.51
N ILE A 84 -3.01 -0.69 -17.29
CA ILE A 84 -2.76 -1.96 -17.97
C ILE A 84 -2.15 -2.99 -17.03
N PHE A 85 -1.14 -2.60 -16.25
CA PHE A 85 -0.42 -3.47 -15.33
C PHE A 85 -0.50 -2.93 -13.90
N PRO A 86 -1.58 -3.21 -13.14
CA PRO A 86 -1.77 -2.65 -11.80
C PRO A 86 -0.63 -2.98 -10.83
N ASN A 87 -0.03 -4.17 -10.93
CA ASN A 87 1.11 -4.59 -10.11
C ASN A 87 2.49 -4.25 -10.72
N HIS A 88 2.56 -3.30 -11.65
CA HIS A 88 3.82 -2.78 -12.19
C HIS A 88 4.56 -1.97 -11.12
N HIS A 89 5.33 -2.67 -10.30
CA HIS A 89 5.94 -2.12 -9.10
C HIS A 89 6.96 -0.99 -9.38
N ARG A 90 7.62 -1.01 -10.55
CA ARG A 90 8.51 0.08 -10.98
C ARG A 90 7.71 1.34 -11.32
N ALA A 91 6.60 1.22 -12.04
CA ALA A 91 5.71 2.34 -12.33
C ALA A 91 5.03 2.87 -11.06
N LEU A 92 4.61 2.01 -10.14
CA LEU A 92 4.07 2.43 -8.83
C LEU A 92 5.12 3.23 -8.04
N ALA A 93 6.35 2.76 -8.00
CA ALA A 93 7.44 3.46 -7.33
C ALA A 93 7.73 4.83 -7.97
N ALA A 94 7.75 4.91 -9.31
CA ALA A 94 7.91 6.17 -10.03
C ALA A 94 6.74 7.13 -9.78
N PHE A 95 5.50 6.63 -9.76
CA PHE A 95 4.30 7.43 -9.53
C PHE A 95 4.23 7.99 -8.11
N GLY A 96 4.58 7.19 -7.10
CA GLY A 96 4.74 7.67 -5.73
C GLY A 96 5.84 8.73 -5.59
N LYS A 97 7.00 8.54 -6.24
CA LYS A 97 8.08 9.55 -6.27
C LYS A 97 7.62 10.85 -6.94
N LEU A 98 6.88 10.77 -8.03
CA LEU A 98 6.33 11.91 -8.75
C LEU A 98 5.39 12.73 -7.85
N SER A 99 4.46 12.05 -7.19
CA SER A 99 3.53 12.66 -6.23
C SER A 99 4.24 13.39 -5.09
N LEU A 100 5.28 12.77 -4.51
CA LEU A 100 6.06 13.38 -3.43
C LEU A 100 6.84 14.61 -3.93
N ARG A 101 7.44 14.54 -5.13
CA ARG A 101 8.17 15.64 -5.75
C ARG A 101 7.25 16.84 -6.02
N ASP A 102 6.09 16.56 -6.61
CA ASP A 102 5.14 17.59 -7.06
C ASP A 102 4.14 17.99 -5.96
N LYS A 103 4.22 17.34 -4.78
CA LYS A 103 3.35 17.54 -3.61
C LYS A 103 1.86 17.44 -3.94
N THR A 104 1.50 16.46 -4.77
CA THR A 104 0.11 16.21 -5.20
C THR A 104 -0.24 14.74 -5.05
N LEU A 105 -1.45 14.44 -4.55
CA LEU A 105 -1.96 13.07 -4.46
C LEU A 105 -2.34 12.51 -5.85
N LYS A 106 -2.60 13.38 -6.82
CA LYS A 106 -3.01 13.02 -8.19
C LYS A 106 -2.15 13.81 -9.18
N PRO A 107 -1.01 13.25 -9.64
CA PRO A 107 -0.17 13.87 -10.66
C PRO A 107 -0.96 14.26 -11.91
N ALA A 108 -0.56 15.35 -12.56
CA ALA A 108 -1.26 15.87 -13.75
C ALA A 108 -1.39 14.79 -14.84
N GLY A 109 -2.55 14.75 -15.49
CA GLY A 109 -2.89 13.77 -16.53
C GLY A 109 -3.22 12.35 -16.03
N SER A 110 -3.05 12.06 -14.73
CA SER A 110 -3.39 10.74 -14.19
C SER A 110 -4.90 10.54 -13.99
N LYS A 111 -5.38 9.30 -14.17
CA LYS A 111 -6.79 8.95 -13.98
C LYS A 111 -7.18 8.97 -12.49
N TYR A 112 -6.34 8.37 -11.65
CA TYR A 112 -6.57 8.24 -10.21
C TYR A 112 -5.39 8.77 -9.38
N SER A 113 -5.61 8.93 -8.07
CA SER A 113 -4.54 9.26 -7.13
C SER A 113 -3.52 8.13 -6.98
N VAL A 114 -2.37 8.44 -6.37
CA VAL A 114 -1.34 7.45 -6.03
C VAL A 114 -1.90 6.36 -5.12
N GLU A 115 -2.63 6.76 -4.06
CA GLU A 115 -3.27 5.81 -3.15
C GLU A 115 -4.23 4.88 -3.89
N CYS A 116 -4.98 5.41 -4.87
CA CYS A 116 -5.87 4.57 -5.66
C CYS A 116 -5.12 3.55 -6.51
N PHE A 117 -3.96 3.91 -7.09
CA PHE A 117 -3.18 2.95 -7.86
C PHE A 117 -2.57 1.86 -6.97
N PHE A 118 -2.18 2.18 -5.74
CA PHE A 118 -1.79 1.14 -4.77
C PHE A 118 -2.98 0.25 -4.37
N GLU A 119 -4.16 0.81 -4.13
CA GLU A 119 -5.37 0.04 -3.84
C GLU A 119 -5.70 -0.91 -5.00
N ARG A 120 -5.65 -0.41 -6.25
CA ARG A 120 -5.85 -1.23 -7.46
C ARG A 120 -4.83 -2.36 -7.56
N ALA A 121 -3.55 -2.08 -7.31
CA ALA A 121 -2.49 -3.08 -7.35
C ALA A 121 -2.72 -4.19 -6.32
N ILE A 122 -3.12 -3.80 -5.09
CA ILE A 122 -3.42 -4.73 -4.00
C ILE A 122 -4.68 -5.55 -4.30
N ARG A 123 -5.74 -4.94 -4.85
CA ARG A 123 -6.95 -5.65 -5.27
C ARG A 123 -6.67 -6.64 -6.41
N TYR A 124 -5.80 -6.26 -7.34
CA TYR A 124 -5.42 -7.10 -8.48
C TYR A 124 -4.61 -8.33 -8.04
N LYS A 125 -3.62 -8.13 -7.16
CA LYS A 125 -2.79 -9.21 -6.63
C LYS A 125 -2.50 -9.01 -5.14
N PRO A 126 -3.40 -9.50 -4.25
CA PRO A 126 -3.30 -9.25 -2.81
C PRO A 126 -2.02 -9.80 -2.17
N ASN A 127 -1.45 -10.86 -2.76
CA ASN A 127 -0.28 -11.58 -2.28
C ASN A 127 1.02 -11.14 -2.99
N ASP A 128 1.07 -9.91 -3.48
CA ASP A 128 2.28 -9.33 -4.09
C ASP A 128 3.11 -8.57 -3.04
N GLY A 129 4.03 -9.28 -2.39
CA GLY A 129 4.88 -8.72 -1.33
C GLY A 129 5.71 -7.50 -1.79
N ILE A 130 6.13 -7.48 -3.06
CA ILE A 130 6.86 -6.34 -3.63
C ILE A 130 5.95 -5.12 -3.79
N VAL A 131 4.69 -5.27 -4.20
CA VAL A 131 3.74 -4.14 -4.25
C VAL A 131 3.51 -3.57 -2.85
N ARG A 132 3.33 -4.44 -1.84
CA ARG A 132 3.20 -4.03 -0.43
C ARG A 132 4.44 -3.25 0.05
N MET A 133 5.64 -3.75 -0.25
CA MET A 133 6.90 -3.07 0.05
C MET A 133 7.02 -1.71 -0.67
N VAL A 134 6.65 -1.62 -1.95
CA VAL A 134 6.67 -0.33 -2.69
C VAL A 134 5.67 0.65 -2.10
N TYR A 135 4.50 0.19 -1.65
CA TYR A 135 3.53 1.04 -0.98
C TYR A 135 4.04 1.53 0.39
N GLY A 136 4.62 0.62 1.18
CA GLY A 136 5.29 0.96 2.44
C GLY A 136 6.38 2.02 2.25
N ASN A 137 7.18 1.90 1.19
CA ASN A 137 8.20 2.89 0.83
C ASN A 137 7.60 4.26 0.50
N TYR A 138 6.51 4.31 -0.26
CA TYR A 138 5.80 5.57 -0.55
C TYR A 138 5.27 6.20 0.75
N LEU A 139 4.57 5.43 1.58
CA LEU A 139 4.00 5.87 2.85
C LEU A 139 5.08 6.38 3.82
N LEU A 140 6.21 5.68 3.89
CA LEU A 140 7.33 6.06 4.74
C LEU A 140 7.91 7.42 4.36
N LYS A 141 8.03 7.67 3.05
CA LYS A 141 8.49 8.96 2.51
C LYS A 141 7.44 10.06 2.64
N ALA A 142 6.15 9.71 2.60
CA ALA A 142 5.04 10.60 2.89
C ALA A 142 4.88 10.91 4.39
N GLY A 143 5.70 10.32 5.27
CA GLY A 143 5.64 10.53 6.72
C GLY A 143 4.59 9.69 7.46
N GLN A 144 3.88 8.81 6.75
CA GLN A 144 2.86 7.91 7.32
C GLN A 144 3.53 6.63 7.85
N ILE A 145 4.33 6.77 8.92
CA ILE A 145 5.21 5.69 9.43
C ILE A 145 4.43 4.46 9.90
N ASP A 146 3.29 4.64 10.57
CA ASP A 146 2.51 3.50 11.08
C ASP A 146 1.91 2.67 9.94
N LYS A 147 1.30 3.34 8.96
CA LYS A 147 0.80 2.67 7.75
C LYS A 147 1.93 2.02 6.94
N ALA A 148 3.10 2.66 6.86
CA ALA A 148 4.26 2.05 6.23
C ALA A 148 4.66 0.77 6.93
N THR A 149 4.68 0.77 8.27
CA THR A 149 4.99 -0.41 9.10
C THR A 149 4.02 -1.55 8.78
N GLU A 150 2.72 -1.28 8.72
CA GLU A 150 1.72 -2.28 8.35
C GLU A 150 1.99 -2.90 6.98
N GLN A 151 2.24 -2.07 5.96
CA GLN A 151 2.49 -2.58 4.61
C GLN A 151 3.80 -3.36 4.50
N PHE A 152 4.86 -2.96 5.21
CA PHE A 152 6.10 -3.73 5.23
C PHE A 152 5.96 -5.04 6.00
N GLN A 153 5.17 -5.08 7.08
CA GLN A 153 4.90 -6.32 7.79
C GLN A 153 4.18 -7.33 6.88
N ILE A 154 3.14 -6.89 6.18
CA ILE A 154 2.45 -7.74 5.20
C ILE A 154 3.43 -8.18 4.10
N ALA A 155 4.33 -7.30 3.64
CA ALA A 155 5.30 -7.64 2.61
C ALA A 155 6.25 -8.77 3.05
N VAL A 156 6.79 -8.71 4.27
CA VAL A 156 7.71 -9.74 4.79
C VAL A 156 6.98 -11.03 5.14
N ASP A 157 5.72 -10.96 5.57
CA ASP A 157 4.91 -12.15 5.83
C ASP A 157 4.60 -12.92 4.52
N LEU A 158 4.44 -12.19 3.40
CA LEU A 158 4.18 -12.77 2.08
C LEU A 158 5.44 -13.37 1.43
N ASP A 159 6.61 -12.78 1.63
CA ASP A 159 7.88 -13.21 1.03
C ASP A 159 9.05 -12.99 2.00
N PRO A 160 9.18 -13.84 3.04
CA PRO A 160 10.17 -13.66 4.11
C PRO A 160 11.62 -13.83 3.65
N GLU A 161 11.84 -14.52 2.52
CA GLU A 161 13.16 -14.78 1.95
C GLU A 161 13.55 -13.75 0.88
N ASN A 162 12.80 -12.64 0.76
CA ASN A 162 13.15 -11.59 -0.17
C ASN A 162 14.22 -10.65 0.43
N PRO A 163 15.44 -10.57 -0.14
CA PRO A 163 16.49 -9.69 0.39
C PRO A 163 16.08 -8.21 0.34
N THR A 164 15.30 -7.81 -0.67
CA THR A 164 14.89 -6.41 -0.84
C THR A 164 13.84 -6.01 0.19
N ILE A 165 12.88 -6.87 0.50
CA ILE A 165 11.85 -6.60 1.52
C ILE A 165 12.50 -6.47 2.89
N ASN A 166 13.34 -7.44 3.27
CA ASN A 166 14.09 -7.42 4.53
C ASN A 166 14.94 -6.13 4.65
N TYR A 167 15.64 -5.74 3.58
CA TYR A 167 16.42 -4.49 3.59
C TYR A 167 15.57 -3.24 3.82
N ASN A 168 14.41 -3.13 3.15
CA ASN A 168 13.54 -1.97 3.32
C ASN A 168 12.86 -1.93 4.70
N LEU A 169 12.52 -3.10 5.25
CA LEU A 169 11.98 -3.19 6.60
C LEU A 169 13.04 -2.83 7.66
N GLY A 170 14.30 -3.23 7.44
CA GLY A 170 15.43 -2.75 8.25
C GLY A 170 15.61 -1.22 8.19
N LEU A 171 15.50 -0.62 7.00
CA LEU A 171 15.52 0.85 6.84
C LEU A 171 14.34 1.56 7.55
N LEU A 172 13.15 0.96 7.54
CA LEU A 172 12.00 1.46 8.30
C LEU A 172 12.34 1.51 9.79
N TYR A 173 12.83 0.40 10.35
CA TYR A 173 13.15 0.31 11.78
C TYR A 173 14.31 1.24 12.16
N MET A 174 15.30 1.42 11.27
CA MET A 174 16.32 2.46 11.44
C MET A 174 15.72 3.84 11.57
N LYS A 175 14.74 4.19 10.71
CA LYS A 175 14.06 5.49 10.77
C LYS A 175 13.25 5.65 12.06
N LYS A 176 12.70 4.56 12.61
CA LYS A 176 12.01 4.53 13.91
C LYS A 176 12.98 4.55 15.10
N LYS A 177 14.29 4.47 14.86
CA LYS A 177 15.35 4.27 15.86
C LYS A 177 15.18 2.98 16.68
N ASP A 178 14.44 2.01 16.13
CA ASP A 178 14.36 0.66 16.65
C ASP A 178 15.54 -0.13 16.08
N TYR A 179 16.69 0.05 16.70
CA TYR A 179 17.94 -0.50 16.20
C TYR A 179 18.01 -2.03 16.33
N GLU A 180 17.25 -2.60 17.25
CA GLU A 180 17.19 -4.06 17.45
C GLU A 180 16.52 -4.72 16.25
N GLN A 181 15.31 -4.28 15.90
CA GLN A 181 14.60 -4.79 14.72
C GLN A 181 15.35 -4.45 13.43
N ALA A 182 15.93 -3.25 13.34
CA ALA A 182 16.74 -2.87 12.19
C ALA A 182 17.91 -3.83 11.95
N ASN A 183 18.60 -4.25 13.02
CA ASN A 183 19.72 -5.18 12.92
C ASN A 183 19.24 -6.57 12.45
N ILE A 184 18.15 -7.10 13.01
CA ILE A 184 17.56 -8.39 12.62
C ILE A 184 17.29 -8.43 11.10
N TYR A 185 16.53 -7.45 10.60
CA TYR A 185 16.17 -7.42 9.18
C TYR A 185 17.35 -7.07 8.27
N ALA A 186 18.31 -6.28 8.75
CA ALA A 186 19.55 -6.02 8.01
C ALA A 186 20.37 -7.30 7.83
N LYS A 187 20.62 -8.07 8.91
CA LYS A 187 21.36 -9.34 8.85
C LYS A 187 20.70 -10.31 7.89
N LYS A 188 19.38 -10.52 8.02
CA LYS A 188 18.62 -11.38 7.11
C LYS A 188 18.73 -10.93 5.65
N ALA A 189 18.64 -9.62 5.37
CA ALA A 189 18.81 -9.11 4.01
C ALA A 189 20.20 -9.42 3.43
N TYR A 190 21.26 -9.27 4.23
CA TYR A 190 22.63 -9.54 3.80
C TYR A 190 22.95 -11.03 3.68
N GLU A 191 22.41 -11.87 4.56
CA GLU A 191 22.46 -13.34 4.43
C GLU A 191 21.82 -13.80 3.13
N LEU A 192 20.74 -13.14 2.71
CA LEU A 192 20.04 -13.37 1.44
C LEU A 192 20.72 -12.70 0.22
N GLY A 193 21.90 -12.11 0.41
CA GLY A 193 22.71 -11.54 -0.67
C GLY A 193 22.31 -10.13 -1.12
N PHE A 194 21.63 -9.34 -0.28
CA PHE A 194 21.35 -7.94 -0.61
C PHE A 194 22.67 -7.15 -0.80
N PRO A 195 22.86 -6.43 -1.91
CA PRO A 195 24.20 -5.97 -2.28
C PRO A 195 24.60 -4.62 -1.67
N LEU A 196 23.66 -3.81 -1.16
CA LEU A 196 23.98 -2.43 -0.76
C LEU A 196 24.37 -2.33 0.72
N PRO A 197 25.56 -1.81 1.06
CA PRO A 197 26.04 -1.74 2.45
C PRO A 197 25.39 -0.61 3.27
N GLY A 198 24.50 0.19 2.67
CA GLY A 198 24.00 1.43 3.26
C GLY A 198 23.35 1.24 4.65
N LEU A 199 22.53 0.21 4.81
CA LEU A 199 21.89 -0.09 6.09
C LEU A 199 22.91 -0.55 7.16
N LYS A 200 23.87 -1.41 6.80
CA LYS A 200 24.98 -1.78 7.68
C LYS A 200 25.77 -0.55 8.13
N ASN A 201 26.10 0.36 7.20
CA ASN A 201 26.83 1.59 7.53
C ASN A 201 26.05 2.45 8.53
N GLN A 202 24.74 2.64 8.33
CA GLN A 202 23.90 3.39 9.28
C GLN A 202 23.86 2.75 10.66
N LEU A 203 23.81 1.41 10.74
CA LEU A 203 23.84 0.67 12.00
C LEU A 203 25.20 0.77 12.69
N MET A 204 26.30 0.74 11.94
CA MET A 204 27.66 0.95 12.46
C MET A 204 27.83 2.36 13.02
N GLU A 205 27.38 3.38 12.29
CA GLU A 205 27.39 4.78 12.75
C GLU A 205 26.60 4.99 14.04
N ALA A 206 25.50 4.25 14.21
CA ALA A 206 24.71 4.25 15.44
C ALA A 206 25.35 3.44 16.60
N GLY A 207 26.45 2.72 16.36
CA GLY A 207 27.04 1.79 17.33
C GLY A 207 26.15 0.57 17.62
N LYS A 208 25.35 0.16 16.62
CA LYS A 208 24.32 -0.90 16.73
C LYS A 208 24.52 -2.06 15.77
N TRP A 209 25.60 -2.06 15.00
CA TRP A 209 26.01 -3.22 14.21
C TRP A 209 26.94 -4.09 15.04
N ASN A 210 26.53 -5.34 15.28
CA ASN A 210 27.37 -6.37 15.88
C ASN A 210 27.54 -7.45 14.83
N ASP A 211 28.77 -7.85 14.52
CA ASP A 211 29.04 -8.95 13.59
C ASP A 211 28.47 -10.27 14.16
#